data_AF-A0A1C3Z4U7-F1
#
_entry.id   AF-A0A1C3Z4U7-F1
#
_cell.length_a   1.000
_cell.length_b   1.000
_cell.length_c   1.000
_cell.angle_alpha   90.00
_cell.angle_beta   90.00
_cell.angle_gamma   90.00
#
_symmetry.space_group_name_H-M   'P 1'
#
loop_
_entity.id
_entity.type
_entity.pdbx_description
1 polymer ?
#
loop_
_entity_poly.entity_id
_entity_poly.type
_entity_poly.pdbx_seq_one_letter_code
_entity_poly.pdbx_strand_id
1 'polypeptide(L)'
;MTLSLLGQLIILIIVTLIFGQISKKLGLAQVVGQLFAGIIIGPALLNWVVTGSVVESLSEIGVLLLMFTAGLATDMGQLKRHLKGASLTAIWGVIVPLVLFSVVAVILGYAFHIAVFWGIVFAATSISITISVLSESEQLGSQVGVVVLGAAVLDDIIALLLVGGYVLLFGGEGLGVSTLLPIIVFLIGAILNRITNVEKIEKIANVVGDWTLYPIFFGSIGLHISLTGLKDSWLLIIVLTILAVGTKYYGAQWGARLADLDKSSARAVGAGMISRGEMALVVAQIGLQANIIAENIFGDMVIVIIMSTIIAPLLLRPLLKHI
;
A
#
# COMPACT_ATOMS: atom_id res chain seq x y z
N MET A 1 -11.79 31.72 9.53
CA MET A 1 -12.84 31.48 8.51
C MET A 1 -12.77 30.02 8.13
N THR A 2 -13.76 29.22 8.50
CA THR A 2 -13.87 27.85 7.98
C THR A 2 -14.28 27.95 6.51
N LEU A 3 -13.46 27.39 5.61
CA LEU A 3 -13.80 27.30 4.20
C LEU A 3 -15.13 26.55 4.02
N SER A 4 -15.91 26.92 3.01
CA SER A 4 -17.08 26.13 2.63
C SER A 4 -16.67 24.70 2.26
N LEU A 5 -17.57 23.73 2.40
CA LEU A 5 -17.30 22.33 2.04
C LEU A 5 -16.73 22.20 0.63
N LEU A 6 -17.31 22.93 -0.34
CA LEU A 6 -16.81 22.97 -1.70
C LEU A 6 -15.38 23.51 -1.78
N GLY A 7 -15.08 24.57 -1.02
CA GLY A 7 -13.72 25.13 -0.93
C GLY A 7 -12.72 24.14 -0.35
N GLN A 8 -13.11 23.38 0.69
CA GLN A 8 -12.27 22.34 1.28
C GLN A 8 -11.98 21.21 0.29
N LEU A 9 -12.98 20.73 -0.45
CA LEU A 9 -12.80 19.71 -1.48
C LEU A 9 -11.90 20.17 -2.62
N ILE A 10 -12.09 21.40 -3.09
CA ILE A 10 -11.25 21.99 -4.15
C ILE A 10 -9.79 22.07 -3.69
N ILE A 11 -9.53 22.57 -2.49
CA ILE A 11 -8.17 22.66 -1.94
C ILE A 11 -7.58 21.27 -1.76
N LEU A 12 -8.35 20.33 -1.20
CA LEU A 12 -7.91 18.95 -1.02
C LEU A 12 -7.44 18.35 -2.34
N ILE A 13 -8.27 18.38 -3.38
CA ILE A 13 -7.95 17.81 -4.70
C ILE A 13 -6.76 18.53 -5.34
N ILE A 14 -6.76 19.86 -5.38
CA ILE A 14 -5.71 20.62 -6.07
C ILE A 14 -4.34 20.41 -5.39
N VAL A 15 -4.28 20.53 -4.07
CA VAL A 15 -3.00 20.43 -3.35
C VAL A 15 -2.47 18.99 -3.41
N THR A 16 -3.32 18.00 -3.24
CA THR A 16 -2.93 16.58 -3.36
C THR A 16 -2.48 16.22 -4.77
N LEU A 17 -3.13 16.72 -5.81
CA LEU A 17 -2.67 16.56 -7.20
C LEU A 17 -1.29 17.19 -7.44
N ILE A 18 -1.09 18.43 -6.97
CA ILE A 18 0.20 19.13 -7.12
C ILE A 18 1.32 18.35 -6.44
N PHE A 19 1.13 17.96 -5.17
CA PHE A 19 2.14 17.22 -4.43
C PHE A 19 2.36 15.81 -4.98
N GLY A 20 1.30 15.14 -5.46
CA GLY A 20 1.41 13.86 -6.15
C GLY A 20 2.26 13.95 -7.41
N GLN A 21 2.06 14.99 -8.23
CA GLN A 21 2.89 15.25 -9.42
C GLN A 21 4.34 15.61 -9.06
N ILE A 22 4.56 16.40 -8.00
CA ILE A 22 5.91 16.70 -7.50
C ILE A 22 6.61 15.40 -7.08
N SER A 23 5.93 14.53 -6.34
CA SER A 23 6.49 13.25 -5.89
C SER A 23 6.84 12.35 -7.06
N LYS A 24 5.98 12.28 -8.08
CA LYS A 24 6.27 11.56 -9.33
C LYS A 24 7.51 12.11 -10.04
N LYS A 25 7.67 13.43 -10.12
CA LYS A 25 8.88 14.08 -10.69
C LYS A 25 10.15 13.75 -9.91
N LEU A 26 10.04 13.47 -8.61
CA LEU A 26 11.16 13.06 -7.76
C LEU A 26 11.45 11.53 -7.84
N GLY A 27 10.69 10.78 -8.64
CA GLY A 27 10.83 9.32 -8.75
C GLY A 27 10.21 8.54 -7.57
N LEU A 28 9.27 9.15 -6.85
CA LEU A 28 8.49 8.55 -5.77
C LEU A 28 7.07 8.21 -6.25
N ALA A 29 6.35 7.39 -5.48
CA ALA A 29 4.91 7.20 -5.74
C ALA A 29 4.13 8.50 -5.56
N GLN A 30 3.09 8.67 -6.37
CA GLN A 30 2.15 9.79 -6.26
C GLN A 30 1.46 9.83 -4.88
N VAL A 31 1.12 8.67 -4.32
CA VAL A 31 0.49 8.53 -3.00
C VAL A 31 1.31 9.20 -1.88
N VAL A 32 2.65 9.14 -1.94
CA VAL A 32 3.51 9.79 -0.93
C VAL A 32 3.23 11.30 -0.90
N GLY A 33 3.19 11.93 -2.07
CA GLY A 33 2.87 13.36 -2.18
C GLY A 33 1.45 13.69 -1.74
N GLN A 34 0.48 12.87 -2.12
CA GLN A 34 -0.92 13.07 -1.75
C GLN A 34 -1.13 12.97 -0.22
N LEU A 35 -0.46 12.02 0.44
CA LEU A 35 -0.45 11.91 1.90
C LEU A 35 0.18 13.14 2.55
N PHE A 36 1.35 13.57 2.09
CA PHE A 36 2.01 14.77 2.60
C PHE A 36 1.15 16.03 2.42
N ALA A 37 0.48 16.17 1.28
CA ALA A 37 -0.48 17.25 1.07
C ALA A 37 -1.59 17.24 2.11
N GLY A 38 -2.18 16.06 2.39
CA GLY A 38 -3.17 15.88 3.45
C GLY A 38 -2.66 16.32 4.83
N ILE A 39 -1.46 15.90 5.23
CA ILE A 39 -0.85 16.31 6.51
C ILE A 39 -0.70 17.84 6.58
N ILE A 40 -0.27 18.47 5.48
CA ILE A 40 -0.03 19.92 5.41
C ILE A 40 -1.32 20.71 5.52
N ILE A 41 -2.34 20.38 4.73
CA ILE A 41 -3.60 21.14 4.71
C ILE A 41 -4.55 20.72 5.83
N GLY A 42 -4.29 19.59 6.47
CA GLY A 42 -5.11 19.01 7.52
C GLY A 42 -4.87 19.61 8.91
N PRO A 43 -5.58 19.10 9.93
CA PRO A 43 -5.56 19.63 11.29
C PRO A 43 -4.18 19.59 11.95
N ALA A 44 -3.30 18.71 11.50
CA ALA A 44 -1.92 18.59 11.94
C ALA A 44 -1.09 19.87 11.76
N LEU A 45 -1.35 20.66 10.71
CA LEU A 45 -0.55 21.83 10.35
C LEU A 45 -1.41 23.05 10.07
N LEU A 46 -1.94 23.20 8.85
CA LEU A 46 -2.64 24.42 8.43
C LEU A 46 -4.12 24.45 8.86
N ASN A 47 -4.71 23.28 9.11
CA ASN A 47 -6.12 23.10 9.48
C ASN A 47 -7.09 23.81 8.52
N TRP A 48 -6.80 23.77 7.22
CA TRP A 48 -7.65 24.34 6.16
C TRP A 48 -8.75 23.37 5.74
N VAL A 49 -8.45 22.08 5.79
CA VAL A 49 -9.38 21.00 5.47
C VAL A 49 -9.51 20.13 6.72
N VAL A 50 -10.75 19.83 7.09
CA VAL A 50 -11.06 18.94 8.22
C VAL A 50 -11.83 17.75 7.66
N THR A 51 -11.65 16.58 8.28
CA THR A 51 -12.44 15.40 7.95
C THR A 51 -13.92 15.66 8.25
N GLY A 52 -14.78 15.12 7.39
CA GLY A 52 -16.22 15.25 7.52
C GLY A 52 -16.90 14.23 6.62
N SER A 53 -18.20 14.00 6.86
CA SER A 53 -18.95 12.88 6.26
C SER A 53 -18.84 12.79 4.74
N VAL A 54 -18.81 13.93 4.03
CA VAL A 54 -18.68 13.95 2.56
C VAL A 54 -17.27 13.57 2.10
N VAL A 55 -16.23 14.05 2.79
CA VAL A 55 -14.84 13.68 2.46
C VAL A 55 -14.62 12.19 2.72
N GLU A 56 -15.16 11.68 3.83
CA GLU A 56 -15.12 10.25 4.19
C GLU A 56 -15.84 9.40 3.15
N SER A 57 -17.08 9.75 2.76
CA SER A 57 -17.83 9.02 1.73
C SER A 57 -17.11 9.01 0.38
N LEU A 58 -16.53 10.14 -0.04
CA LEU A 58 -15.76 10.22 -1.29
C LEU A 58 -14.45 9.43 -1.21
N SER A 59 -13.80 9.41 -0.05
CA SER A 59 -12.61 8.61 0.24
C SER A 59 -12.92 7.11 0.15
N GLU A 60 -14.06 6.67 0.70
CA GLU A 60 -14.54 5.29 0.56
C GLU A 60 -14.78 4.91 -0.91
N ILE A 61 -15.42 5.78 -1.70
CA ILE A 61 -15.58 5.52 -3.13
C ILE A 61 -14.21 5.45 -3.83
N GLY A 62 -13.27 6.29 -3.41
CA GLY A 62 -11.90 6.28 -3.93
C GLY A 62 -11.15 4.99 -3.63
N VAL A 63 -11.25 4.45 -2.41
CA VAL A 63 -10.63 3.16 -2.09
C VAL A 63 -11.28 2.02 -2.86
N LEU A 64 -12.60 2.05 -3.08
CA LEU A 64 -13.29 1.04 -3.88
C LEU A 64 -12.86 1.09 -5.34
N LEU A 65 -12.77 2.28 -5.95
CA LEU A 65 -12.29 2.42 -7.33
C LEU A 65 -10.84 1.97 -7.46
N LEU A 66 -9.99 2.28 -6.47
CA LEU A 66 -8.60 1.87 -6.43
C LEU A 66 -8.46 0.34 -6.37
N MET A 67 -9.23 -0.31 -5.51
CA MET A 67 -9.27 -1.78 -5.43
C MET A 67 -9.83 -2.40 -6.70
N PHE A 68 -10.82 -1.77 -7.33
CA PHE A 68 -11.36 -2.21 -8.60
C PHE A 68 -10.27 -2.20 -9.68
N THR A 69 -9.56 -1.08 -9.84
CA THR A 69 -8.49 -0.96 -10.84
C THR A 69 -7.32 -1.89 -10.55
N ALA A 70 -6.97 -2.12 -9.28
CA ALA A 70 -5.96 -3.11 -8.90
C ALA A 70 -6.39 -4.53 -9.30
N GLY A 71 -7.67 -4.86 -9.12
CA GLY A 71 -8.25 -6.10 -9.62
C GLY A 71 -8.19 -6.19 -11.15
N LEU A 72 -8.55 -5.13 -11.88
CA LEU A 72 -8.48 -5.11 -13.35
C LEU A 72 -7.05 -5.27 -13.87
N ALA A 73 -6.06 -4.67 -13.20
CA ALA A 73 -4.65 -4.75 -13.57
C ALA A 73 -4.01 -6.13 -13.29
N THR A 74 -4.73 -7.03 -12.61
CA THR A 74 -4.22 -8.35 -12.23
C THR A 74 -4.11 -9.28 -13.44
N ASP A 75 -2.94 -9.33 -14.08
CA ASP A 75 -2.66 -10.21 -15.23
C ASP A 75 -2.20 -11.61 -14.78
N MET A 76 -3.18 -12.52 -14.70
CA MET A 76 -2.96 -13.94 -14.37
C MET A 76 -2.19 -14.73 -15.46
N GLY A 77 -2.06 -14.17 -16.67
CA GLY A 77 -1.34 -14.78 -17.79
C GLY A 77 0.19 -14.71 -17.61
N GLN A 78 0.69 -13.57 -17.12
CA GLN A 78 2.12 -13.37 -16.86
C GLN A 78 2.65 -14.21 -15.70
N LEU A 79 1.79 -14.52 -14.72
CA LEU A 79 2.13 -15.38 -13.58
C LEU A 79 2.58 -16.80 -14.00
N LYS A 80 2.05 -17.33 -15.11
CA LYS A 80 2.30 -18.72 -15.54
C LYS A 80 3.72 -18.99 -16.01
N ARG A 81 4.48 -17.98 -16.46
CA ARG A 81 5.83 -18.17 -17.01
C ARG A 81 6.92 -18.31 -15.94
N HIS A 82 6.69 -17.79 -14.74
CA HIS A 82 7.62 -17.89 -13.59
C HIS A 82 6.87 -18.18 -12.28
N LEU A 83 5.89 -19.08 -12.33
CA LEU A 83 4.98 -19.35 -11.22
C LEU A 83 5.71 -19.75 -9.93
N LYS A 84 6.75 -20.59 -10.03
CA LYS A 84 7.57 -21.01 -8.87
C LYS A 84 8.27 -19.81 -8.22
N GLY A 85 8.88 -18.95 -9.05
CA GLY A 85 9.55 -17.71 -8.62
C GLY A 85 8.62 -16.74 -7.91
N ALA A 86 7.53 -16.36 -8.59
CA ALA A 86 6.54 -15.45 -8.05
C ALA A 86 5.89 -15.99 -6.76
N SER A 87 5.50 -17.26 -6.74
CA SER A 87 4.79 -17.85 -5.59
C SER A 87 5.66 -17.95 -4.35
N LEU A 88 6.89 -18.47 -4.48
CA LEU A 88 7.79 -18.58 -3.33
C LEU A 88 8.21 -17.20 -2.80
N THR A 89 8.45 -16.25 -3.71
CA THR A 89 8.74 -14.85 -3.35
C THR A 89 7.58 -14.24 -2.58
N ALA A 90 6.33 -14.40 -3.04
CA ALA A 90 5.15 -13.87 -2.37
C ALA A 90 4.92 -14.52 -0.99
N ILE A 91 4.95 -15.85 -0.92
CA ILE A 91 4.73 -16.59 0.34
C ILE A 91 5.71 -16.14 1.42
N TRP A 92 7.02 -16.12 1.13
CA TRP A 92 8.02 -15.66 2.11
C TRP A 92 7.98 -14.14 2.30
N GLY A 93 7.62 -13.40 1.25
CA GLY A 93 7.36 -11.97 1.30
C GLY A 93 6.20 -11.60 2.23
N VAL A 94 5.24 -12.49 2.46
CA VAL A 94 4.13 -12.29 3.41
C VAL A 94 4.43 -12.88 4.78
N ILE A 95 4.88 -14.14 4.85
CA ILE A 95 5.06 -14.85 6.12
C ILE A 95 6.09 -14.14 7.02
N VAL A 96 7.21 -13.68 6.45
CA VAL A 96 8.29 -13.06 7.22
C VAL A 96 7.83 -11.76 7.89
N PRO A 97 7.28 -10.75 7.18
CA PRO A 97 6.73 -9.57 7.85
C PRO A 97 5.57 -9.90 8.77
N LEU A 98 4.65 -10.81 8.38
CA LEU A 98 3.51 -11.19 9.22
C LEU A 98 3.97 -11.69 10.59
N VAL A 99 4.92 -12.62 10.63
CA VAL A 99 5.44 -13.17 11.90
C VAL A 99 6.26 -12.13 12.66
N LEU A 100 7.22 -11.47 12.01
CA LEU A 100 8.16 -10.61 12.73
C LEU A 100 7.53 -9.32 13.24
N PHE A 101 6.61 -8.69 12.50
CA PHE A 101 5.86 -7.54 13.02
C PHE A 101 4.94 -7.95 14.17
N SER A 102 4.31 -9.12 14.09
CA SER A 102 3.49 -9.63 15.21
C SER A 102 4.33 -9.86 16.46
N VAL A 103 5.49 -10.51 16.32
CA VAL A 103 6.39 -10.76 17.45
C VAL A 103 6.88 -9.44 18.06
N VAL A 104 7.32 -8.49 17.23
CA VAL A 104 7.78 -7.17 17.70
C VAL A 104 6.66 -6.42 18.41
N ALA A 105 5.44 -6.41 17.87
CA ALA A 105 4.29 -5.75 18.51
C ALA A 105 3.92 -6.39 19.86
N VAL A 106 3.98 -7.72 19.99
CA VAL A 106 3.78 -8.41 21.29
C VAL A 106 4.87 -8.02 22.29
N ILE A 107 6.14 -7.96 21.86
CA ILE A 107 7.27 -7.54 22.73
C ILE A 107 7.08 -6.10 23.22
N LEU A 108 6.53 -5.23 22.38
CA LEU A 108 6.19 -3.85 22.73
C LEU A 108 4.96 -3.72 23.63
N GLY A 109 4.30 -4.83 23.99
CA GLY A 109 3.17 -4.86 24.90
C GLY A 109 1.79 -4.66 24.25
N TYR A 110 1.70 -4.69 22.91
CA TYR A 110 0.40 -4.65 22.24
C TYR A 110 -0.34 -5.98 22.38
N ALA A 111 -1.67 -5.90 22.43
CA ALA A 111 -2.51 -7.09 22.46
C ALA A 111 -2.28 -7.96 21.21
N PHE A 112 -2.39 -9.28 21.38
CA PHE A 112 -2.08 -10.25 20.31
C PHE A 112 -2.82 -9.97 19.00
N HIS A 113 -4.11 -9.60 19.07
CA HIS A 113 -4.90 -9.28 17.89
C HIS A 113 -4.32 -8.06 17.14
N ILE A 114 -4.05 -6.95 17.85
CA ILE A 114 -3.37 -5.77 17.29
C ILE A 114 -2.02 -6.15 16.68
N ALA A 115 -1.24 -6.99 17.36
CA ALA A 115 0.06 -7.43 16.89
C ALA A 115 -0.03 -8.20 15.56
N VAL A 116 -0.96 -9.14 15.44
CA VAL A 116 -1.23 -9.84 14.18
C VAL A 116 -1.63 -8.86 13.08
N PHE A 117 -2.46 -7.86 13.41
CA PHE A 117 -2.88 -6.84 12.47
C PHE A 117 -1.70 -6.00 11.93
N TRP A 118 -0.71 -5.67 12.76
CA TRP A 118 0.53 -5.03 12.29
C TRP A 118 1.23 -5.90 11.23
N GLY A 119 1.31 -7.21 11.48
CA GLY A 119 1.84 -8.17 10.52
C GLY A 119 1.11 -8.16 9.18
N ILE A 120 -0.23 -8.07 9.19
CA ILE A 120 -1.04 -8.03 7.97
C ILE A 120 -0.81 -6.73 7.19
N VAL A 121 -0.87 -5.56 7.85
CA VAL A 121 -0.64 -4.25 7.22
C VAL A 121 0.72 -4.22 6.53
N PHE A 122 1.75 -4.69 7.22
CA PHE A 122 3.13 -4.60 6.76
C PHE A 122 3.57 -5.78 5.86
N ALA A 123 2.71 -6.77 5.66
CA ALA A 123 2.87 -7.79 4.63
C ALA A 123 2.43 -7.29 3.24
N ALA A 124 1.52 -6.31 3.16
CA ALA A 124 1.03 -5.77 1.89
C ALA A 124 2.14 -4.99 1.13
N THR A 125 2.21 -5.20 -0.19
CA THR A 125 3.21 -4.61 -1.09
C THR A 125 2.54 -3.63 -2.07
N SER A 126 3.32 -2.82 -2.79
CA SER A 126 2.82 -2.01 -3.90
C SER A 126 3.62 -2.22 -5.17
N ILE A 127 2.87 -2.38 -6.28
CA ILE A 127 3.41 -2.63 -7.61
C ILE A 127 3.82 -1.33 -8.34
N SER A 128 3.17 -0.20 -8.03
CA SER A 128 3.27 1.06 -8.81
C SER A 128 4.69 1.64 -8.87
N ILE A 129 5.39 1.71 -7.72
CA ILE A 129 6.77 2.22 -7.67
C ILE A 129 7.70 1.28 -8.41
N THR A 130 7.54 -0.01 -8.17
CA THR A 130 8.45 -1.00 -8.70
C THR A 130 8.32 -1.11 -10.22
N ILE A 131 7.11 -1.04 -10.76
CA ILE A 131 6.88 -0.88 -12.21
C ILE A 131 7.63 0.36 -12.73
N SER A 132 7.48 1.50 -12.07
CA SER A 132 8.11 2.75 -12.51
C SER A 132 9.63 2.62 -12.57
N VAL A 133 10.25 2.08 -11.51
CA VAL A 133 11.71 1.89 -11.44
C VAL A 133 12.22 0.83 -12.42
N LEU A 134 11.49 -0.27 -12.59
CA LEU A 134 11.82 -1.30 -13.58
C LEU A 134 11.68 -0.76 -15.01
N SER A 135 10.67 0.07 -15.27
CA SER A 135 10.45 0.70 -16.58
C SER A 135 11.56 1.70 -16.90
N GLU A 136 11.93 2.55 -15.94
CA GLU A 136 13.04 3.51 -16.06
C GLU A 136 14.37 2.82 -16.33
N SER A 137 14.54 1.61 -15.81
CA SER A 137 15.77 0.81 -15.98
C SER A 137 15.71 -0.15 -17.17
N GLU A 138 14.62 -0.14 -17.96
CA GLU A 138 14.37 -1.06 -19.08
C GLU A 138 14.33 -2.56 -18.69
N GLN A 139 14.05 -2.86 -17.41
CA GLN A 139 14.07 -4.22 -16.84
C GLN A 139 12.67 -4.84 -16.64
N LEU A 140 11.59 -4.22 -17.14
CA LEU A 140 10.22 -4.76 -16.98
C LEU A 140 10.04 -6.18 -17.54
N GLY A 141 10.65 -6.45 -18.71
CA GLY A 141 10.57 -7.76 -19.36
C GLY A 141 11.59 -8.78 -18.86
N SER A 142 12.46 -8.42 -17.92
CA SER A 142 13.48 -9.30 -17.37
C SER A 142 12.89 -10.36 -16.45
N GLN A 143 13.68 -11.38 -16.12
CA GLN A 143 13.29 -12.39 -15.13
C GLN A 143 12.96 -11.75 -13.76
N VAL A 144 13.72 -10.73 -13.35
CA VAL A 144 13.44 -9.96 -12.12
C VAL A 144 12.10 -9.26 -12.23
N GLY A 145 11.85 -8.55 -13.33
CA GLY A 145 10.59 -7.83 -13.56
C GLY A 145 9.39 -8.77 -13.48
N VAL A 146 9.41 -9.88 -14.22
CA VAL A 146 8.31 -10.85 -14.23
C VAL A 146 8.06 -11.47 -12.85
N VAL A 147 9.13 -11.84 -12.12
CA VAL A 147 8.99 -12.43 -10.76
C VAL A 147 8.42 -11.42 -9.78
N VAL A 148 8.90 -10.18 -9.80
CA VAL A 148 8.43 -9.11 -8.90
C VAL A 148 6.97 -8.77 -9.19
N LEU A 149 6.59 -8.58 -10.45
CA LEU A 149 5.20 -8.27 -10.82
C LEU A 149 4.25 -9.40 -10.48
N GLY A 150 4.65 -10.66 -10.76
CA GLY A 150 3.86 -11.83 -10.40
C GLY A 150 3.73 -12.01 -8.88
N ALA A 151 4.80 -11.77 -8.13
CA ALA A 151 4.79 -11.85 -6.67
C ALA A 151 3.92 -10.74 -6.04
N ALA A 152 3.96 -9.52 -6.58
CA ALA A 152 3.13 -8.41 -6.10
C ALA A 152 1.63 -8.72 -6.19
N VAL A 153 1.18 -9.29 -7.32
CA VAL A 153 -0.21 -9.70 -7.50
C VAL A 153 -0.64 -10.76 -6.48
N LEU A 154 0.22 -11.76 -6.25
CA LEU A 154 -0.05 -12.79 -5.24
C LEU A 154 -0.06 -12.21 -3.82
N ASP A 155 0.86 -11.31 -3.52
CA ASP A 155 0.93 -10.58 -2.25
C ASP A 155 -0.37 -9.82 -1.98
N ASP A 156 -0.91 -9.10 -2.98
CA ASP A 156 -2.16 -8.34 -2.84
C ASP A 156 -3.35 -9.26 -2.56
N ILE A 157 -3.45 -10.38 -3.27
CA ILE A 157 -4.48 -11.41 -3.02
C ILE A 157 -4.35 -11.97 -1.60
N ILE A 158 -3.13 -12.35 -1.19
CA ILE A 158 -2.88 -12.91 0.14
C ILE A 158 -3.19 -11.87 1.22
N ALA A 159 -2.77 -10.61 1.05
CA ALA A 159 -3.03 -9.53 2.00
C ALA A 159 -4.53 -9.27 2.16
N LEU A 160 -5.30 -9.26 1.06
CA LEU A 160 -6.75 -9.11 1.09
C LEU A 160 -7.45 -10.30 1.78
N LEU A 161 -6.99 -11.52 1.54
CA LEU A 161 -7.50 -12.70 2.24
C LEU A 161 -7.19 -12.67 3.74
N LEU A 162 -5.98 -12.26 4.11
CA LEU A 162 -5.56 -12.14 5.50
C LEU A 162 -6.35 -11.06 6.23
N VAL A 163 -6.49 -9.86 5.67
CA VAL A 163 -7.27 -8.79 6.32
C VAL A 163 -8.75 -9.16 6.38
N GLY A 164 -9.33 -9.75 5.33
CA GLY A 164 -10.72 -10.18 5.32
C GLY A 164 -10.99 -11.25 6.38
N GLY A 165 -10.15 -12.30 6.42
CA GLY A 165 -10.25 -13.34 7.43
C GLY A 165 -10.03 -12.81 8.85
N TYR A 166 -9.08 -11.91 9.04
CA TYR A 166 -8.82 -11.29 10.34
C TYR A 166 -10.01 -10.45 10.81
N VAL A 167 -10.54 -9.60 9.94
CA VAL A 167 -11.71 -8.76 10.24
C VAL A 167 -12.90 -9.63 10.63
N LEU A 168 -13.18 -10.72 9.92
CA LEU A 168 -14.28 -11.64 10.26
C LEU A 168 -14.13 -12.29 11.65
N LEU A 169 -12.91 -12.50 12.12
CA LEU A 169 -12.63 -13.17 13.40
C LEU A 169 -12.51 -12.20 14.58
N PHE A 170 -12.00 -11.00 14.34
CA PHE A 170 -11.59 -10.06 15.39
C PHE A 170 -12.20 -8.66 15.27
N GLY A 171 -12.90 -8.35 14.18
CA GLY A 171 -13.65 -7.10 14.10
C GLY A 171 -14.92 -7.16 14.97
N GLY A 172 -15.28 -6.02 15.57
CA GLY A 172 -16.35 -5.96 16.58
C GLY A 172 -17.75 -6.28 16.06
N GLU A 173 -18.72 -6.37 16.98
CA GLU A 173 -20.14 -6.50 16.66
C GLU A 173 -20.61 -5.25 15.91
N GLY A 174 -20.79 -5.36 14.59
CA GLY A 174 -21.05 -4.21 13.71
C GLY A 174 -20.34 -4.26 12.36
N LEU A 175 -19.55 -5.31 12.08
CA LEU A 175 -19.00 -5.57 10.76
C LEU A 175 -20.11 -5.73 9.71
N GLY A 176 -20.38 -4.64 9.01
CA GLY A 176 -21.22 -4.64 7.83
C GLY A 176 -20.47 -5.21 6.63
N VAL A 177 -21.23 -5.54 5.59
CA VAL A 177 -20.68 -5.88 4.26
C VAL A 177 -19.71 -4.80 3.75
N SER A 178 -19.84 -3.56 4.24
CA SER A 178 -19.00 -2.40 3.90
C SER A 178 -17.50 -2.63 4.09
N THR A 179 -17.06 -3.29 5.17
CA THR A 179 -15.62 -3.53 5.41
C THR A 179 -15.03 -4.57 4.45
N LEU A 180 -15.87 -5.42 3.85
CA LEU A 180 -15.47 -6.42 2.86
C LEU A 180 -15.61 -5.91 1.42
N LEU A 181 -16.28 -4.77 1.20
CA LEU A 181 -16.48 -4.22 -0.15
C LEU A 181 -15.17 -4.03 -0.92
N PRO A 182 -14.07 -3.50 -0.35
CA PRO A 182 -12.81 -3.35 -1.09
C PRO A 182 -12.30 -4.68 -1.64
N ILE A 183 -12.41 -5.76 -0.85
CA ILE A 183 -12.01 -7.13 -1.24
C ILE A 183 -12.92 -7.65 -2.34
N ILE A 184 -14.24 -7.51 -2.17
CA ILE A 184 -15.23 -7.98 -3.16
C ILE A 184 -15.03 -7.27 -4.50
N VAL A 185 -14.84 -5.96 -4.49
CA VAL A 185 -14.63 -5.13 -5.68
C VAL A 185 -13.31 -5.48 -6.38
N PHE A 186 -12.24 -5.74 -5.63
CA PHE A 186 -10.99 -6.26 -6.18
C PHE A 186 -11.19 -7.60 -6.90
N LEU A 187 -11.88 -8.56 -6.26
CA LEU A 187 -12.15 -9.87 -6.85
C LEU A 187 -13.01 -9.75 -8.12
N ILE A 188 -14.00 -8.86 -8.13
CA ILE A 188 -14.78 -8.57 -9.34
C ILE A 188 -13.87 -8.05 -10.46
N GLY A 189 -12.98 -7.09 -10.17
CA GLY A 189 -12.01 -6.60 -11.15
C GLY A 189 -11.12 -7.70 -11.72
N ALA A 190 -10.58 -8.56 -10.84
CA ALA A 190 -9.73 -9.68 -11.25
C ALA A 190 -10.48 -10.72 -12.11
N ILE A 191 -11.74 -11.01 -11.79
CA ILE A 191 -12.60 -11.89 -12.59
C ILE A 191 -12.91 -11.25 -13.95
N LEU A 192 -13.23 -9.95 -13.97
CA LEU A 192 -13.52 -9.20 -15.20
C LEU A 192 -12.33 -9.23 -16.16
N ASN A 193 -11.10 -9.00 -15.67
CA ASN A 193 -9.88 -9.08 -16.49
C ASN A 193 -9.71 -10.46 -17.16
N ARG A 194 -10.19 -11.52 -16.52
CA ARG A 194 -10.11 -12.88 -17.08
C ARG A 194 -11.14 -13.16 -18.18
N ILE A 195 -12.32 -12.57 -18.09
CA ILE A 195 -13.45 -12.90 -18.99
C ILE A 195 -13.57 -11.93 -20.17
N THR A 196 -13.04 -10.72 -20.09
CA THR A 196 -13.16 -9.70 -21.13
C THR A 196 -11.89 -8.86 -21.24
N ASN A 197 -11.76 -8.14 -22.36
CA ASN A 197 -10.72 -7.13 -22.48
C ASN A 197 -11.12 -5.90 -21.65
N VAL A 198 -10.44 -5.70 -20.51
CA VAL A 198 -10.71 -4.61 -19.58
C VAL A 198 -9.91 -3.34 -19.85
N GLU A 199 -9.01 -3.31 -20.84
CA GLU A 199 -8.08 -2.20 -21.07
C GLU A 199 -8.78 -0.84 -21.17
N LYS A 200 -9.95 -0.77 -21.84
CA LYS A 200 -10.76 0.46 -21.92
C LYS A 200 -11.38 0.83 -20.57
N ILE A 201 -11.89 -0.14 -19.82
CA ILE A 201 -12.54 0.07 -18.51
C ILE A 201 -11.48 0.54 -17.51
N GLU A 202 -10.35 -0.15 -17.47
CA GLU A 202 -9.20 0.17 -16.63
C GLU A 202 -8.70 1.59 -16.92
N LYS A 203 -8.53 1.94 -18.20
CA LYS A 203 -8.11 3.29 -18.58
C LYS A 203 -9.07 4.37 -18.11
N ILE A 204 -10.38 4.18 -18.27
CA ILE A 204 -11.39 5.14 -17.81
C ILE A 204 -11.38 5.23 -16.28
N ALA A 205 -11.37 4.09 -15.59
CA ALA A 205 -11.34 4.02 -14.13
C ALA A 205 -10.10 4.71 -13.55
N ASN A 206 -8.92 4.46 -14.11
CA ASN A 206 -7.68 5.13 -13.72
C ASN A 206 -7.74 6.64 -13.98
N VAL A 207 -8.28 7.10 -15.12
CA VAL A 207 -8.44 8.54 -15.38
C VAL A 207 -9.36 9.20 -14.36
N VAL A 208 -10.50 8.58 -14.04
CA VAL A 208 -11.43 9.11 -13.03
C VAL A 208 -10.74 9.11 -11.65
N GLY A 209 -10.09 8.01 -11.28
CA GLY A 209 -9.39 7.85 -10.02
C GLY A 209 -8.29 8.89 -9.83
N ASP A 210 -7.33 8.95 -10.75
CA ASP A 210 -6.14 9.81 -10.67
C ASP A 210 -6.49 11.29 -10.52
N TRP A 211 -7.53 11.75 -11.23
CA TRP A 211 -7.88 13.17 -11.26
C TRP A 211 -8.86 13.59 -10.16
N THR A 212 -9.57 12.64 -9.52
CA THR A 212 -10.63 12.98 -8.55
C THR A 212 -10.54 12.15 -7.28
N LEU A 213 -10.80 10.86 -7.34
CA LEU A 213 -11.07 10.06 -6.15
C LEU A 213 -9.82 9.60 -5.40
N TYR A 214 -8.71 9.30 -6.08
CA TYR A 214 -7.45 8.92 -5.42
C TYR A 214 -6.82 10.09 -4.65
N PRO A 215 -6.75 11.31 -5.21
CA PRO A 215 -6.31 12.48 -4.44
C PRO A 215 -7.16 12.73 -3.17
N ILE A 216 -8.48 12.52 -3.25
CA ILE A 216 -9.36 12.62 -2.07
C ILE A 216 -9.07 11.50 -1.07
N PHE A 217 -8.98 10.25 -1.52
CA PHE A 217 -8.69 9.10 -0.66
C PHE A 217 -7.37 9.26 0.09
N PHE A 218 -6.25 9.43 -0.62
CA PHE A 218 -4.94 9.57 -0.01
C PHE A 218 -4.78 10.87 0.77
N GLY A 219 -5.36 11.98 0.27
CA GLY A 219 -5.41 13.22 1.00
C GLY A 219 -6.13 13.08 2.34
N SER A 220 -7.28 12.38 2.36
CA SER A 220 -8.05 12.15 3.58
C SER A 220 -7.30 11.32 4.61
N ILE A 221 -6.55 10.29 4.19
CA ILE A 221 -5.66 9.54 5.09
C ILE A 221 -4.64 10.49 5.73
N GLY A 222 -4.07 11.41 4.94
CA GLY A 222 -3.17 12.43 5.45
C GLY A 222 -3.81 13.38 6.46
N LEU A 223 -5.11 13.69 6.32
CA LEU A 223 -5.86 14.53 7.29
C LEU A 223 -6.01 13.85 8.66
N HIS A 224 -6.07 12.52 8.71
CA HIS A 224 -6.19 11.75 9.96
C HIS A 224 -4.88 11.63 10.73
N ILE A 225 -3.74 11.98 10.13
CA ILE A 225 -2.45 11.89 10.81
C ILE A 225 -2.32 13.05 11.79
N SER A 226 -2.25 12.71 13.09
CA SER A 226 -1.89 13.68 14.11
C SER A 226 -0.37 13.75 14.30
N LEU A 227 0.18 14.96 14.34
CA LEU A 227 1.59 15.17 14.69
C LEU A 227 1.83 15.22 16.21
N THR A 228 0.75 15.26 17.01
CA THR A 228 0.85 15.25 18.47
C THR A 228 1.27 13.85 18.94
N GLY A 229 2.33 13.76 19.75
CA GLY A 229 2.89 12.49 20.22
C GLY A 229 3.92 11.82 19.29
N LEU A 230 4.12 12.32 18.06
CA LEU A 230 5.16 11.77 17.16
C LEU A 230 6.57 11.86 17.74
N LYS A 231 6.83 12.88 18.56
CA LYS A 231 8.13 13.03 19.25
C LYS A 231 8.37 11.92 20.28
N ASP A 232 7.33 11.24 20.75
CA ASP A 232 7.46 10.13 21.68
C ASP A 232 7.55 8.80 20.90
N SER A 233 6.86 8.68 19.76
CA SER A 233 6.89 7.50 18.88
C SER A 233 8.05 7.47 17.87
N TRP A 234 8.88 8.51 17.74
CA TRP A 234 9.89 8.59 16.66
C TRP A 234 10.86 7.40 16.62
N LEU A 235 11.28 6.90 17.79
CA LEU A 235 12.16 5.74 17.90
C LEU A 235 11.45 4.47 17.40
N LEU A 236 10.17 4.31 17.76
CA LEU A 236 9.34 3.21 17.30
C LEU A 236 9.18 3.26 15.77
N ILE A 237 8.89 4.43 15.19
CA ILE A 237 8.74 4.61 13.74
C ILE A 237 10.03 4.21 13.00
N ILE A 238 11.19 4.61 13.49
CA ILE A 238 12.49 4.24 12.89
C ILE A 238 12.68 2.72 12.96
N VAL A 239 12.45 2.11 14.12
CA VAL A 239 12.58 0.65 14.30
C VAL A 239 11.63 -0.09 13.38
N LEU A 240 10.37 0.34 13.29
CA LEU A 240 9.37 -0.27 12.41
C LEU A 240 9.67 -0.06 10.94
N THR A 241 10.31 1.04 10.56
CA THR A 241 10.76 1.28 9.18
C THR A 241 11.97 0.40 8.82
N ILE A 242 12.91 0.22 9.73
CA ILE A 242 14.02 -0.72 9.51
C ILE A 242 13.49 -2.14 9.40
N LEU A 243 12.56 -2.51 10.29
CA LEU A 243 11.86 -3.78 10.24
C LEU A 243 11.10 -3.91 8.93
N ALA A 244 10.39 -2.86 8.50
CA ALA A 244 9.61 -2.81 7.27
C ALA A 244 10.42 -3.22 6.04
N VAL A 245 11.53 -2.51 5.87
CA VAL A 245 12.47 -2.69 4.78
C VAL A 245 13.13 -4.06 4.89
N GLY A 246 13.62 -4.42 6.07
CA GLY A 246 14.37 -5.65 6.30
C GLY A 246 13.52 -6.91 6.10
N THR A 247 12.37 -7.02 6.75
CA THR A 247 11.53 -8.23 6.67
C THR A 247 11.09 -8.49 5.24
N LYS A 248 10.75 -7.43 4.50
CA LYS A 248 10.24 -7.54 3.15
C LYS A 248 11.35 -7.83 2.15
N TYR A 249 12.48 -7.13 2.26
CA TYR A 249 13.66 -7.37 1.46
C TYR A 249 14.17 -8.81 1.59
N TYR A 250 14.42 -9.26 2.83
CA TYR A 250 14.98 -10.59 3.06
C TYR A 250 13.96 -11.71 2.83
N GLY A 251 12.68 -11.50 3.17
CA GLY A 251 11.62 -12.49 2.90
C GLY A 251 11.47 -12.77 1.41
N ALA A 252 11.31 -11.71 0.60
CA ALA A 252 11.19 -11.85 -0.85
C ALA A 252 12.49 -12.35 -1.49
N GLN A 253 13.66 -11.85 -1.07
CA GLN A 253 14.95 -12.35 -1.56
C GLN A 253 15.13 -13.84 -1.29
N TRP A 254 14.75 -14.32 -0.10
CA TRP A 254 14.88 -15.73 0.24
C TRP A 254 13.92 -16.59 -0.58
N GLY A 255 12.67 -16.16 -0.75
CA GLY A 255 11.70 -16.82 -1.63
C GLY A 255 12.19 -16.90 -3.08
N ALA A 256 12.78 -15.82 -3.59
CA ALA A 256 13.38 -15.78 -4.93
C ALA A 256 14.56 -16.76 -5.08
N ARG A 257 15.42 -16.89 -4.06
CA ARG A 257 16.53 -17.86 -4.09
C ARG A 257 16.08 -19.31 -4.06
N LEU A 258 15.01 -19.62 -3.33
CA LEU A 258 14.41 -20.96 -3.32
C LEU A 258 13.78 -21.32 -4.68
N ALA A 259 13.54 -20.32 -5.52
CA ALA A 259 13.10 -20.49 -6.89
C ALA A 259 14.24 -20.46 -7.93
N ASP A 260 15.48 -20.69 -7.49
CA ASP A 260 16.66 -20.86 -8.34
C ASP A 260 17.10 -19.58 -9.09
N LEU A 261 16.70 -18.39 -8.62
CA LEU A 261 17.25 -17.12 -9.12
C LEU A 261 18.69 -16.92 -8.62
N ASP A 262 19.52 -16.33 -9.47
CA ASP A 262 20.88 -15.97 -9.09
C ASP A 262 20.92 -14.93 -7.95
N LYS A 263 22.08 -14.79 -7.32
CA LYS A 263 22.23 -13.95 -6.13
C LYS A 263 21.93 -12.48 -6.39
N SER A 264 22.19 -11.97 -7.59
CA SER A 264 21.97 -10.57 -7.97
C SER A 264 20.48 -10.35 -8.26
N SER A 265 19.89 -11.21 -9.09
CA SER A 265 18.45 -11.17 -9.38
C SER A 265 17.61 -11.31 -8.11
N ALA A 266 17.94 -12.24 -7.21
CA ALA A 266 17.19 -12.40 -5.96
C ALA A 266 17.27 -11.15 -5.06
N ARG A 267 18.40 -10.43 -5.04
CA ARG A 267 18.53 -9.16 -4.30
C ARG A 267 17.68 -8.06 -4.91
N ALA A 268 17.65 -7.98 -6.25
CA ALA A 268 16.80 -7.02 -6.95
C ALA A 268 15.31 -7.33 -6.74
N VAL A 269 14.91 -8.61 -6.75
CA VAL A 269 13.54 -9.04 -6.39
C VAL A 269 13.20 -8.61 -4.97
N GLY A 270 14.10 -8.87 -4.01
CA GLY A 270 13.94 -8.43 -2.63
C GLY A 270 13.71 -6.92 -2.52
N ALA A 271 14.55 -6.12 -3.20
CA ALA A 271 14.41 -4.66 -3.20
C ALA A 271 13.12 -4.18 -3.88
N GLY A 272 12.72 -4.83 -4.96
CA GLY A 272 11.48 -4.50 -5.69
C GLY A 272 10.21 -4.78 -4.89
N MET A 273 10.29 -5.62 -3.85
CA MET A 273 9.14 -5.95 -3.01
C MET A 273 9.04 -5.11 -1.74
N ILE A 274 9.99 -4.18 -1.47
CA ILE A 274 9.99 -3.35 -0.25
C ILE A 274 8.82 -2.36 -0.22
N SER A 275 8.44 -1.81 -1.38
CA SER A 275 7.48 -0.70 -1.48
C SER A 275 6.16 -1.03 -0.79
N ARG A 276 5.71 -0.15 0.12
CA ARG A 276 4.41 -0.24 0.81
C ARG A 276 3.55 0.91 0.34
N GLY A 277 2.71 0.66 -0.64
CA GLY A 277 1.94 1.74 -1.26
C GLY A 277 0.48 1.67 -0.86
N GLU A 278 -0.32 1.80 -1.89
CA GLU A 278 -1.77 1.87 -1.88
C GLU A 278 -2.40 0.78 -1.01
N MET A 279 -1.99 -0.48 -1.20
CA MET A 279 -2.59 -1.64 -0.54
C MET A 279 -2.35 -1.67 0.97
N ALA A 280 -1.16 -1.31 1.45
CA ALA A 280 -0.88 -1.25 2.89
C ALA A 280 -1.74 -0.19 3.59
N LEU A 281 -2.00 0.94 2.91
CA LEU A 281 -2.88 1.99 3.40
C LEU A 281 -4.34 1.55 3.42
N VAL A 282 -4.80 0.84 2.38
CA VAL A 282 -6.15 0.26 2.37
C VAL A 282 -6.35 -0.69 3.55
N VAL A 283 -5.40 -1.61 3.77
CA VAL A 283 -5.47 -2.55 4.90
C VAL A 283 -5.48 -1.81 6.24
N ALA A 284 -4.60 -0.82 6.42
CA ALA A 284 -4.58 -0.02 7.65
C ALA A 284 -5.91 0.74 7.87
N GLN A 285 -6.48 1.30 6.81
CA GLN A 285 -7.76 2.02 6.86
C GLN A 285 -8.92 1.09 7.23
N ILE A 286 -8.94 -0.13 6.68
CA ILE A 286 -9.92 -1.17 7.06
C ILE A 286 -9.80 -1.47 8.55
N GLY A 287 -8.58 -1.57 9.08
CA GLY A 287 -8.34 -1.76 10.51
C GLY A 287 -8.89 -0.65 11.39
N LEU A 288 -8.67 0.60 10.97
CA LEU A 288 -9.19 1.77 11.67
C LEU A 288 -10.72 1.80 11.67
N GLN A 289 -11.35 1.58 10.51
CA GLN A 289 -12.81 1.55 10.37
C GLN A 289 -13.47 0.39 11.13
N ALA A 290 -12.80 -0.76 11.21
CA ALA A 290 -13.26 -1.91 11.97
C ALA A 290 -12.95 -1.79 13.49
N ASN A 291 -12.44 -0.65 13.96
CA ASN A 291 -12.01 -0.41 15.34
C ASN A 291 -10.98 -1.43 15.87
N ILE A 292 -10.17 -2.00 14.98
CA ILE A 292 -9.09 -2.94 15.34
C ILE A 292 -7.88 -2.17 15.87
N ILE A 293 -7.57 -1.03 15.26
CA ILE A 293 -6.47 -0.15 15.65
C ILE A 293 -6.99 1.24 15.98
N ALA A 294 -6.34 1.90 16.93
CA ALA A 294 -6.61 3.29 17.28
C ALA A 294 -5.92 4.26 16.30
N GLU A 295 -6.41 5.50 16.23
CA GLU A 295 -5.90 6.54 15.32
C GLU A 295 -4.41 6.83 15.48
N ASN A 296 -3.87 6.75 16.71
CA ASN A 296 -2.43 6.93 16.95
C ASN A 296 -1.60 5.83 16.31
N ILE A 297 -2.02 4.57 16.42
CA ILE A 297 -1.36 3.42 15.78
C ILE A 297 -1.47 3.55 14.26
N PHE A 298 -2.63 3.95 13.76
CA PHE A 298 -2.84 4.19 12.34
C PHE A 298 -1.88 5.26 11.80
N GLY A 299 -1.76 6.41 12.48
CA GLY A 299 -0.82 7.47 12.11
C GLY A 299 0.63 6.99 12.06
N ASP A 300 1.07 6.27 13.09
CA ASP A 300 2.42 5.69 13.14
C ASP A 300 2.66 4.71 11.97
N MET A 301 1.67 3.86 11.64
CA MET A 301 1.74 2.95 10.49
C MET A 301 1.85 3.69 9.17
N VAL A 302 1.05 4.74 8.95
CA VAL A 302 1.09 5.51 7.70
C VAL A 302 2.46 6.16 7.50
N ILE A 303 3.09 6.68 8.57
CA ILE A 303 4.43 7.24 8.48
C ILE A 303 5.46 6.16 8.12
N VAL A 304 5.39 4.98 8.75
CA VAL A 304 6.27 3.85 8.42
C VAL A 304 6.08 3.42 6.95
N ILE A 305 4.84 3.38 6.47
CA ILE A 305 4.50 3.09 5.06
C ILE A 305 5.18 4.12 4.14
N ILE A 306 4.98 5.43 4.39
CA ILE A 306 5.61 6.52 3.62
C ILE A 306 7.14 6.35 3.59
N MET A 307 7.77 6.14 4.74
CA MET A 307 9.23 6.02 4.86
C MET A 307 9.77 4.81 4.10
N SER A 308 9.15 3.63 4.27
CA SER A 308 9.56 2.41 3.55
C SER A 308 9.44 2.56 2.03
N THR A 309 8.45 3.33 1.57
CA THR A 309 8.14 3.59 0.17
C THR A 309 9.09 4.59 -0.48
N ILE A 310 9.61 5.54 0.29
CA ILE A 310 10.72 6.41 -0.14
C ILE A 310 12.03 5.62 -0.25
N ILE A 311 12.27 4.66 0.65
CA ILE A 311 13.49 3.85 0.68
C ILE A 311 13.54 2.84 -0.47
N ALA A 312 12.40 2.26 -0.87
CA ALA A 312 12.31 1.23 -1.91
C ALA A 312 13.04 1.58 -3.23
N PRO A 313 12.74 2.71 -3.92
CA PRO A 313 13.42 3.05 -5.18
C PRO A 313 14.93 3.32 -4.99
N LEU A 314 15.35 3.84 -3.82
CA LEU A 314 16.76 4.09 -3.50
C LEU A 314 17.57 2.79 -3.40
N LEU A 315 16.95 1.71 -2.92
CA LEU A 315 17.58 0.39 -2.83
C LEU A 315 17.49 -0.40 -4.14
N LEU A 316 16.40 -0.28 -4.88
CA LEU A 316 16.20 -1.03 -6.12
C LEU A 316 17.08 -0.52 -7.28
N ARG A 317 17.14 0.80 -7.50
CA ARG A 317 17.84 1.40 -8.65
C ARG A 317 19.30 0.94 -8.81
N PRO A 318 20.15 0.90 -7.76
CA PRO A 318 21.52 0.44 -7.90
C PRO A 318 21.64 -1.04 -8.28
N LEU A 319 20.72 -1.89 -7.80
CA LEU A 319 20.76 -3.33 -8.02
C LEU A 319 20.41 -3.71 -9.46
N LEU A 320 19.56 -2.92 -10.12
CA LEU A 320 19.19 -3.13 -11.52
C LEU A 320 20.31 -2.76 -12.51
N LYS A 321 21.31 -1.97 -12.10
CA LYS A 321 22.48 -1.65 -12.96
C LYS A 321 23.45 -2.82 -13.14
N HIS A 322 23.29 -3.87 -12.35
CA HIS A 322 24.21 -5.01 -12.26
C HIS A 322 23.60 -6.31 -12.81
N ILE A 323 22.47 -6.20 -13.52
CA ILE A 323 21.67 -7.30 -14.06
C ILE A 323 21.33 -6.96 -15.51
#